data_AF-A0A059C964-F1
#
_entry.id   AF-A0A059C964-F1
#
_cell.length_a   1.000
_cell.length_b   1.000
_cell.length_c   1.000
_cell.angle_alpha   90.00
_cell.angle_beta   90.00
_cell.angle_gamma   90.00
#
_symmetry.space_group_name_H-M   'P 1'
#
loop_
_entity.id
_entity.type
_entity.pdbx_description
1 polymer ?
#
loop_
_entity_poly.entity_id
_entity_poly.type
_entity_poly.pdbx_seq_one_letter_code
_entity_poly.pdbx_strand_id
1 'polypeptide(L)'
;MQQWQLLPSSKFLLRNSRHLHGKYLSRRGCVYPIVCFCKSLQTNAYEVVKGSYLPTTQTAQNPKSKGEVSIENENVGAFQKLPMVMPSVDILYSSLRKAKKIAATKGITNVAKRERNKGAKQLDALMKELAAPLRDYVDNFPKKKYLHPYERSLVELTLGDGNYEEVLMKVDTLRKKVISVGKEHASLCAKSLSKREAEERLNQGKEKLEEIFHHEGKAIDELLDIAKTLRAMPVVDLKTPTLCLVGAPNVGKSSLVRILSTGKPEVTDTPGLLRRHDENRNNLEKLTLAVLSHLPTAILYVHDLSGECGMSASDQVSLS
;
A
#
# COMPACT_ATOMS: atom_id res chain seq x y z
N MET A 1 21.67 -54.83 -20.61
CA MET A 1 21.10 -53.48 -20.72
C MET A 1 22.18 -52.49 -20.27
N GLN A 2 22.82 -51.82 -21.24
CA GLN A 2 23.90 -50.80 -21.10
C GLN A 2 23.35 -49.60 -20.32
N GLN A 3 23.94 -48.97 -19.30
CA GLN A 3 25.30 -48.51 -18.95
C GLN A 3 25.83 -47.32 -19.76
N TRP A 4 26.11 -46.23 -19.03
CA TRP A 4 27.26 -45.29 -19.10
C TRP A 4 26.98 -43.76 -19.15
N GLN A 5 27.47 -43.13 -18.08
CA GLN A 5 28.19 -41.87 -17.90
C GLN A 5 28.38 -40.88 -19.08
N LEU A 6 28.26 -39.59 -18.73
CA LEU A 6 28.52 -38.42 -19.56
C LEU A 6 29.89 -37.79 -19.24
N LEU A 7 30.63 -37.46 -20.30
CA LEU A 7 31.77 -36.53 -20.38
C LEU A 7 31.85 -36.05 -21.87
N PRO A 8 32.60 -34.99 -22.23
CA PRO A 8 32.14 -33.61 -22.41
C PRO A 8 32.29 -33.05 -23.86
N SER A 9 32.21 -31.71 -23.99
CA SER A 9 32.45 -30.85 -25.19
C SER A 9 31.19 -30.63 -26.04
N SER A 10 30.97 -29.53 -26.78
CA SER A 10 31.74 -28.36 -27.19
C SER A 10 30.74 -27.35 -27.81
N LYS A 11 31.04 -26.06 -27.81
CA LYS A 11 30.83 -25.20 -28.99
C LYS A 11 31.90 -24.09 -29.03
N PHE A 12 32.82 -24.27 -29.97
CA PHE A 12 33.69 -23.27 -30.57
C PHE A 12 32.87 -22.20 -31.29
N LEU A 13 33.42 -20.99 -31.43
CA LEU A 13 33.62 -20.35 -32.74
C LEU A 13 34.73 -19.29 -32.66
N LEU A 14 35.68 -19.43 -33.57
CA LEU A 14 36.86 -18.60 -33.81
C LEU A 14 36.53 -17.30 -34.54
N ARG A 15 37.34 -16.25 -34.33
CA ARG A 15 37.71 -15.31 -35.41
C ARG A 15 39.15 -14.82 -35.22
N ASN A 16 40.03 -15.23 -36.14
CA ASN A 16 41.42 -14.80 -36.26
C ASN A 16 41.52 -13.44 -36.98
N SER A 17 42.50 -12.61 -36.60
CA SER A 17 43.26 -11.77 -37.54
C SER A 17 44.50 -11.10 -36.94
N ARG A 18 45.66 -11.63 -37.35
CA ARG A 18 46.89 -10.96 -37.83
C ARG A 18 47.78 -10.11 -36.89
N HIS A 19 49.02 -10.60 -36.81
CA HIS A 19 50.25 -9.95 -36.41
C HIS A 19 50.51 -8.57 -37.04
N LEU A 20 51.12 -7.68 -36.26
CA LEU A 20 52.19 -6.80 -36.72
C LEU A 20 53.28 -6.68 -35.65
N HIS A 21 54.53 -6.88 -36.09
CA HIS A 21 55.78 -6.79 -35.33
C HIS A 21 56.25 -5.33 -35.24
N GLY A 22 56.73 -4.91 -34.06
CA GLY A 22 57.54 -3.71 -33.87
C GLY A 22 58.45 -3.86 -32.65
N LYS A 23 59.77 -4.00 -32.90
CA LYS A 23 60.89 -4.08 -31.93
C LYS A 23 61.16 -2.67 -31.38
N TYR A 24 61.46 -2.40 -30.10
CA TYR A 24 62.64 -2.65 -29.24
C TYR A 24 62.24 -2.08 -27.84
N LEU A 25 62.75 -2.43 -26.64
CA LEU A 25 64.07 -2.77 -26.14
C LEU A 25 63.90 -3.40 -24.73
N SER A 26 64.73 -4.38 -24.38
CA SER A 26 64.71 -5.08 -23.08
C SER A 26 65.31 -4.25 -21.93
N ARG A 27 64.66 -4.25 -20.75
CA ARG A 27 65.36 -4.29 -19.44
C ARG A 27 64.46 -4.77 -18.29
N ARG A 28 64.77 -6.00 -17.85
CA ARG A 28 64.69 -6.61 -16.51
C ARG A 28 63.50 -6.27 -15.60
N GLY A 29 62.76 -7.32 -15.25
CA GLY A 29 61.69 -7.30 -14.25
C GLY A 29 62.17 -6.99 -12.83
N CYS A 30 61.26 -6.40 -12.06
CA CYS A 30 61.32 -6.32 -10.62
C CYS A 30 59.99 -6.90 -10.09
N VAL A 31 60.07 -8.07 -9.48
CA VAL A 31 58.97 -8.71 -8.75
C VAL A 31 58.99 -8.12 -7.35
N TYR A 32 57.93 -7.42 -6.95
CA TYR A 32 57.70 -7.07 -5.54
C TYR A 32 56.78 -8.13 -4.93
N PRO A 33 57.19 -8.83 -3.85
CA PRO A 33 56.29 -9.72 -3.14
C PRO A 33 55.28 -8.87 -2.37
N ILE A 34 53.99 -9.02 -2.66
CA ILE A 34 52.93 -8.52 -1.77
C ILE A 34 52.90 -9.48 -0.58
N VAL A 35 53.50 -9.05 0.52
CA VAL A 35 53.42 -9.71 1.82
C VAL A 35 51.99 -9.56 2.33
N CYS A 36 51.22 -10.65 2.29
CA CYS A 36 49.89 -10.72 2.88
C CYS A 36 50.04 -10.77 4.41
N PHE A 37 49.74 -9.66 5.09
CA PHE A 37 49.70 -9.61 6.55
C PHE A 37 48.29 -9.95 7.03
N CYS A 38 48.00 -11.23 7.23
CA CYS A 38 46.79 -11.68 7.92
C CYS A 38 46.92 -11.36 9.42
N LYS A 39 46.30 -10.27 9.89
CA LYS A 39 46.02 -10.11 11.33
C LYS A 39 44.87 -11.04 11.69
N SER A 40 45.14 -11.98 12.60
CA SER A 40 44.13 -12.76 13.29
C SER A 40 43.15 -11.83 14.00
N LEU A 41 41.86 -11.94 13.65
CA LEU A 41 40.76 -11.37 14.43
C LEU A 41 40.75 -12.05 15.80
N GLN A 42 41.12 -11.31 16.84
CA GLN A 42 40.82 -11.71 18.22
C GLN A 42 39.33 -11.47 18.46
N THR A 43 38.53 -12.53 18.38
CA THR A 43 37.15 -12.52 18.89
C THR A 43 37.19 -12.67 20.39
N ASN A 44 36.96 -11.59 21.14
CA ASN A 44 36.57 -11.69 22.54
C ASN A 44 35.14 -12.21 22.60
N ALA A 45 35.00 -13.51 22.88
CA ALA A 45 33.75 -14.12 23.26
C ALA A 45 33.42 -13.69 24.69
N TYR A 46 32.31 -12.97 24.89
CA TYR A 46 31.75 -12.74 26.21
C TYR A 46 31.15 -14.05 26.73
N GLU A 47 31.40 -14.36 28.00
CA GLU A 47 30.87 -15.56 28.65
C GLU A 47 29.34 -15.60 28.60
N VAL A 48 28.83 -16.76 28.16
CA VAL A 48 27.42 -17.13 28.22
C VAL A 48 27.02 -17.26 29.68
N VAL A 49 26.30 -16.28 30.21
CA VAL A 49 25.63 -16.39 31.51
C VAL A 49 24.57 -17.48 31.40
N LYS A 50 24.74 -18.56 32.18
CA LYS A 50 23.78 -19.67 32.34
C LYS A 50 22.49 -19.15 33.00
N GLY A 51 21.57 -18.63 32.19
CA GLY A 51 20.18 -18.40 32.58
C GLY A 51 19.33 -19.64 32.24
N SER A 52 18.89 -20.36 33.27
CA SER A 52 17.99 -21.50 33.16
C SER A 52 16.58 -21.07 32.77
N TYR A 53 16.19 -21.28 31.51
CA TYR A 53 14.78 -21.26 31.10
C TYR A 53 14.22 -22.68 31.17
N LEU A 54 13.32 -22.91 32.14
CA LEU A 54 12.44 -24.08 32.17
C LEU A 54 11.17 -23.75 31.38
N PRO A 55 10.78 -24.55 30.37
CA PRO A 55 9.49 -24.40 29.72
C PRO A 55 8.41 -25.10 30.55
N THR A 56 7.51 -24.33 31.16
CA THR A 56 6.32 -24.88 31.81
C THR A 56 5.29 -25.20 30.74
N THR A 57 5.04 -26.50 30.53
CA THR A 57 3.90 -27.03 29.78
C THR A 57 2.62 -26.76 30.55
N GLN A 58 1.64 -26.11 29.90
CA GLN A 58 0.24 -26.20 30.33
C GLN A 58 -0.64 -26.55 29.15
N THR A 59 -1.25 -27.72 29.32
CA THR A 59 -2.21 -28.43 28.50
C THR A 59 -3.56 -27.70 28.49
N ALA A 60 -4.25 -27.80 27.36
CA ALA A 60 -5.53 -27.17 27.06
C ALA A 60 -6.71 -27.55 27.98
N GLN A 61 -7.61 -26.59 28.25
CA GLN A 61 -9.06 -26.80 28.39
C GLN A 61 -9.86 -25.53 27.98
N ASN A 62 -10.85 -25.70 27.10
CA ASN A 62 -11.90 -24.73 26.76
C ASN A 62 -12.96 -24.67 27.89
N PRO A 63 -13.62 -23.51 28.11
CA PRO A 63 -15.03 -23.43 27.70
C PRO A 63 -15.50 -22.06 27.16
N LYS A 64 -16.59 -22.12 26.40
CA LYS A 64 -17.31 -21.03 25.70
C LYS A 64 -17.89 -19.96 26.62
N SER A 65 -17.72 -18.68 26.28
CA SER A 65 -18.75 -17.63 26.46
C SER A 65 -18.52 -16.45 25.51
N LYS A 66 -19.61 -15.77 25.19
CA LYS A 66 -19.82 -14.84 24.07
C LYS A 66 -19.17 -13.47 24.28
N GLY A 67 -18.73 -12.87 23.16
CA GLY A 67 -18.79 -11.43 22.91
C GLY A 67 -17.55 -10.63 23.26
N GLU A 68 -16.61 -10.56 22.32
CA GLU A 68 -15.77 -9.38 22.08
C GLU A 68 -15.10 -9.55 20.71
N VAL A 69 -15.24 -8.54 19.84
CA VAL A 69 -14.54 -8.52 18.56
C VAL A 69 -13.07 -8.27 18.87
N SER A 70 -12.29 -9.33 18.88
CA SER A 70 -10.84 -9.27 18.95
C SER A 70 -10.33 -8.54 17.71
N ILE A 71 -9.79 -7.33 17.91
CA ILE A 71 -8.91 -6.68 16.94
C ILE A 71 -7.66 -7.56 16.88
N GLU A 72 -7.67 -8.54 15.99
CA GLU A 72 -6.46 -9.28 15.66
C GLU A 72 -5.49 -8.29 15.01
N ASN A 73 -4.31 -8.16 15.64
CA ASN A 73 -3.20 -7.34 15.21
C ASN A 73 -2.74 -7.77 13.82
N GLU A 74 -3.35 -7.21 12.79
CA GLU A 74 -2.78 -7.31 11.47
C GLU A 74 -1.65 -6.27 11.36
N ASN A 75 -0.44 -6.71 11.68
CA ASN A 75 0.84 -5.97 11.67
C ASN A 75 1.22 -5.31 10.33
N VAL A 76 0.33 -5.28 9.35
CA VAL A 76 0.60 -4.71 8.02
C VAL A 76 -0.14 -3.39 7.86
N GLY A 77 0.54 -2.42 7.23
CA GLY A 77 0.09 -1.02 7.11
C GLY A 77 -1.37 -0.88 6.65
N ALA A 78 -2.04 0.15 7.17
CA ALA A 78 -3.47 0.39 7.03
C ALA A 78 -3.95 0.40 5.56
N PHE A 79 -3.07 0.76 4.64
CA PHE A 79 -3.37 0.91 3.22
C PHE A 79 -3.41 -0.41 2.42
N GLN A 80 -2.94 -1.52 2.98
CA GLN A 80 -3.06 -2.82 2.31
C GLN A 80 -4.48 -3.38 2.34
N LYS A 81 -5.26 -3.02 3.35
CA LYS A 81 -6.58 -3.63 3.61
C LYS A 81 -7.73 -2.76 3.12
N LEU A 82 -7.44 -1.88 2.17
CA LEU A 82 -8.44 -1.00 1.60
C LEU A 82 -9.45 -1.81 0.78
N PRO A 83 -10.77 -1.60 0.98
CA PRO A 83 -11.80 -2.29 0.21
C PRO A 83 -11.71 -1.92 -1.27
N MET A 84 -11.95 -2.89 -2.16
CA MET A 84 -11.91 -2.66 -3.60
C MET A 84 -13.03 -1.69 -3.99
N VAL A 85 -12.64 -0.52 -4.49
CA VAL A 85 -13.59 0.50 -4.95
C VAL A 85 -13.97 0.18 -6.39
N MET A 86 -15.26 0.14 -6.66
CA MET A 86 -15.81 -0.03 -8.01
C MET A 86 -16.06 1.34 -8.65
N PRO A 87 -15.86 1.50 -9.98
CA PRO A 87 -16.18 2.75 -10.67
C PRO A 87 -17.64 3.19 -10.48
N SER A 88 -17.88 4.49 -10.49
CA SER A 88 -19.21 5.08 -10.25
C SER A 88 -20.28 4.55 -11.21
N VAL A 89 -19.92 4.41 -12.48
CA VAL A 89 -20.77 3.92 -13.57
C VAL A 89 -21.20 2.47 -13.35
N ASP A 90 -20.27 1.62 -12.89
CA ASP A 90 -20.55 0.21 -12.62
C ASP A 90 -21.46 0.04 -11.40
N ILE A 91 -21.30 0.87 -10.37
CA ILE A 91 -22.20 0.91 -9.20
C ILE A 91 -23.62 1.24 -9.65
N LEU A 92 -23.77 2.27 -10.49
CA LEU A 92 -25.07 2.70 -10.97
C LEU A 92 -25.78 1.61 -11.78
N TYR A 93 -25.14 1.09 -12.82
CA TYR A 93 -25.78 0.10 -13.70
C TYR A 93 -26.00 -1.25 -13.01
N SER A 94 -25.08 -1.69 -12.15
CA SER A 94 -25.30 -2.92 -11.37
C SER A 94 -26.49 -2.78 -10.41
N SER A 95 -26.64 -1.63 -9.76
CA SER A 95 -27.75 -1.34 -8.86
C SER A 95 -29.09 -1.25 -9.60
N LEU A 96 -29.13 -0.57 -10.75
CA LEU A 96 -30.33 -0.50 -11.60
C LEU A 96 -30.80 -1.88 -12.05
N ARG A 97 -29.87 -2.75 -12.48
CA ARG A 97 -30.17 -4.13 -12.88
C ARG A 97 -30.74 -4.94 -11.72
N LYS A 98 -30.17 -4.82 -10.52
CA LYS A 98 -30.65 -5.53 -9.32
C LYS A 98 -32.03 -5.03 -8.89
N ALA A 99 -32.24 -3.72 -8.86
CA ALA A 99 -33.52 -3.12 -8.51
C ALA A 99 -34.64 -3.52 -9.48
N LYS A 100 -34.36 -3.60 -10.78
CA LYS A 100 -35.35 -4.00 -11.81
C LYS A 100 -35.90 -5.41 -11.60
N LYS A 101 -35.12 -6.33 -11.02
CA LYS A 101 -35.53 -7.72 -10.76
C LYS A 101 -36.57 -7.84 -9.64
N ILE A 102 -36.79 -6.78 -8.85
CA ILE A 102 -37.68 -6.84 -7.71
C ILE A 102 -39.13 -6.73 -8.15
N ALA A 103 -39.91 -7.73 -7.75
CA ALA A 103 -41.33 -7.85 -8.03
C ALA A 103 -42.20 -7.36 -6.87
N ALA A 104 -43.49 -7.17 -7.15
CA ALA A 104 -44.50 -6.89 -6.14
C ALA A 104 -44.61 -8.03 -5.12
N THR A 105 -45.15 -7.72 -3.94
CA THR A 105 -45.53 -8.75 -2.96
C THR A 105 -46.59 -9.69 -3.55
N LYS A 106 -46.42 -11.00 -3.37
CA LYS A 106 -47.38 -12.01 -3.80
C LYS A 106 -48.73 -11.80 -3.10
N GLY A 107 -49.83 -12.11 -3.79
CA GLY A 107 -51.19 -12.05 -3.21
C GLY A 107 -51.93 -10.71 -3.29
N ILE A 108 -51.35 -9.67 -3.90
CA ILE A 108 -52.06 -8.40 -4.12
C ILE A 108 -52.94 -8.50 -5.38
N THR A 109 -54.26 -8.51 -5.20
CA THR A 109 -55.24 -8.57 -6.29
C THR A 109 -55.39 -7.23 -7.02
N ASN A 110 -55.52 -6.12 -6.27
CA ASN A 110 -55.70 -4.79 -6.84
C ASN A 110 -54.46 -4.35 -7.64
N VAL A 111 -54.68 -4.02 -8.92
CA VAL A 111 -53.62 -3.66 -9.88
C VAL A 111 -52.87 -2.40 -9.45
N ALA A 112 -53.57 -1.34 -9.03
CA ALA A 112 -52.94 -0.11 -8.57
C ALA A 112 -52.12 -0.34 -7.29
N LYS A 113 -52.65 -1.12 -6.33
CA LYS A 113 -51.93 -1.49 -5.10
C LYS A 113 -50.69 -2.34 -5.40
N ARG A 114 -50.75 -3.20 -6.41
CA ARG A 114 -49.63 -4.04 -6.84
C ARG A 114 -48.50 -3.20 -7.46
N GLU A 115 -48.83 -2.29 -8.37
CA GLU A 115 -47.82 -1.46 -9.05
C GLU A 115 -47.16 -0.46 -8.10
N ARG A 116 -47.91 0.21 -7.20
CA ARG A 116 -47.28 1.07 -6.19
C ARG A 116 -46.39 0.31 -5.21
N ASN A 117 -46.77 -0.92 -4.85
CA ASN A 117 -45.92 -1.77 -4.00
C ASN A 117 -44.63 -2.17 -4.72
N LYS A 118 -44.73 -2.53 -6.00
CA LYS A 118 -43.57 -2.83 -6.84
C LYS A 118 -42.65 -1.61 -6.98
N GLY A 119 -43.20 -0.45 -7.35
CA GLY A 119 -42.42 0.78 -7.54
C GLY A 119 -41.70 1.22 -6.27
N ALA A 120 -42.40 1.25 -5.14
CA ALA A 120 -41.80 1.59 -3.85
C ALA A 120 -40.68 0.62 -3.45
N LYS A 121 -40.88 -0.70 -3.65
CA LYS A 121 -39.84 -1.71 -3.40
C LYS A 121 -38.63 -1.57 -4.32
N GLN A 122 -38.86 -1.26 -5.60
CA GLN A 122 -37.78 -1.04 -6.56
C GLN A 122 -36.93 0.18 -6.19
N LEU A 123 -37.56 1.29 -5.78
CA LEU A 123 -36.86 2.49 -5.33
C LEU A 123 -36.10 2.26 -4.01
N ASP A 124 -36.72 1.61 -3.03
CA ASP A 124 -36.07 1.28 -1.75
C ASP A 124 -34.86 0.36 -1.96
N ALA A 125 -34.97 -0.61 -2.86
CA ALA A 125 -33.85 -1.47 -3.20
C ALA A 125 -32.77 -0.75 -4.00
N LEU A 126 -33.13 0.09 -4.98
CA LEU A 126 -32.15 0.89 -5.72
C LEU A 126 -31.35 1.77 -4.77
N MET A 127 -32.03 2.47 -3.85
CA MET A 127 -31.41 3.25 -2.78
C MET A 127 -30.42 2.40 -1.96
N LYS A 128 -30.83 1.20 -1.51
CA LYS A 128 -29.98 0.32 -0.70
C LYS A 128 -28.76 -0.19 -1.47
N GLU A 129 -28.94 -0.63 -2.71
CA GLU A 129 -27.86 -1.13 -3.57
C GLU A 129 -26.85 -0.03 -3.90
N LEU A 130 -27.30 1.21 -4.07
CA LEU A 130 -26.41 2.36 -4.27
C LEU A 130 -25.71 2.78 -2.96
N ALA A 131 -26.42 2.80 -1.83
CA ALA A 131 -25.89 3.31 -0.57
C ALA A 131 -24.98 2.32 0.17
N ALA A 132 -25.16 1.00 -0.01
CA ALA A 132 -24.39 -0.01 0.69
C ALA A 132 -22.88 0.02 0.35
N PRO A 133 -22.44 0.08 -0.92
CA PRO A 133 -21.02 0.23 -1.25
C PRO A 133 -20.43 1.53 -0.72
N LEU A 134 -21.16 2.65 -0.82
CA LEU A 134 -20.65 3.95 -0.32
C LEU A 134 -20.47 3.94 1.19
N ARG A 135 -21.35 3.26 1.93
CA ARG A 135 -21.19 3.05 3.36
C ARG A 135 -19.94 2.24 3.65
N ASP A 136 -19.75 1.13 2.95
CA ASP A 136 -18.59 0.25 3.11
C ASP A 136 -17.28 1.02 2.93
N TYR A 137 -17.20 1.89 1.91
CA TYR A 137 -16.04 2.73 1.69
C TYR A 137 -15.79 3.71 2.83
N VAL A 138 -16.83 4.42 3.31
CA VAL A 138 -16.68 5.40 4.40
C VAL A 138 -16.30 4.73 5.73
N ASP A 139 -16.84 3.54 5.98
CA ASP A 139 -16.62 2.81 7.24
C ASP A 139 -15.24 2.12 7.27
N ASN A 140 -14.76 1.58 6.14
CA ASN A 140 -13.55 0.76 6.09
C ASN A 140 -12.30 1.50 5.59
N PHE A 141 -12.41 2.73 5.07
CA PHE A 141 -11.23 3.55 4.80
C PHE A 141 -10.63 4.12 6.11
N PRO A 142 -9.29 4.07 6.28
CA PRO A 142 -8.65 4.47 7.52
C PRO A 142 -8.68 5.98 7.72
N LYS A 143 -9.31 6.45 8.81
CA LYS A 143 -9.39 7.88 9.13
C LYS A 143 -8.01 8.42 9.51
N LYS A 144 -7.60 9.56 8.94
CA LYS A 144 -6.29 10.21 9.23
C LYS A 144 -5.98 10.35 10.71
N LYS A 145 -6.99 10.62 11.56
CA LYS A 145 -6.83 10.74 13.02
C LYS A 145 -6.27 9.47 13.70
N TYR A 146 -6.57 8.30 13.17
CA TYR A 146 -6.17 7.00 13.77
C TYR A 146 -4.98 6.36 13.05
N LEU A 147 -4.48 6.98 11.98
CA LEU A 147 -3.29 6.52 11.26
C LEU A 147 -2.02 6.74 12.09
N HIS A 148 -1.07 5.83 11.92
CA HIS A 148 0.26 6.00 12.48
C HIS A 148 0.90 7.30 11.94
N PRO A 149 1.69 8.05 12.73
CA PRO A 149 2.32 9.30 12.27
C PRO A 149 3.03 9.17 10.91
N TYR A 150 3.78 8.08 10.70
CA TYR A 150 4.41 7.78 9.40
C TYR A 150 3.38 7.63 8.25
N GLU A 151 2.29 6.89 8.48
CA GLU A 151 1.23 6.69 7.48
C GLU A 151 0.49 8.00 7.18
N ARG A 152 0.33 8.89 8.17
CA ARG A 152 -0.20 10.23 7.96
C ARG A 152 0.70 11.05 7.03
N SER A 153 2.02 11.01 7.26
CA SER A 153 2.99 11.67 6.39
C SER A 153 2.96 11.11 4.97
N LEU A 154 2.80 9.78 4.80
CA LEU A 154 2.65 9.15 3.48
C LEU A 154 1.44 9.69 2.72
N VAL A 155 0.28 9.75 3.37
CA VAL A 155 -0.96 10.28 2.77
C VAL A 155 -0.79 11.74 2.38
N GLU A 156 -0.26 12.55 3.28
CA GLU A 156 -0.09 14.00 3.09
C GLU A 156 0.88 14.32 1.95
N LEU A 157 2.04 13.65 1.93
CA LEU A 157 3.07 13.86 0.90
C LEU A 157 2.64 13.34 -0.49
N THR A 158 1.70 12.39 -0.55
CA THR A 158 1.29 11.78 -1.82
C THR A 158 0.01 12.38 -2.38
N LEU A 159 -1.00 12.59 -1.55
CA LEU A 159 -2.34 13.05 -1.97
C LEU A 159 -2.55 14.55 -1.75
N GLY A 160 -1.63 15.20 -1.04
CA GLY A 160 -1.76 16.58 -0.60
C GLY A 160 -2.58 16.73 0.68
N ASP A 161 -2.56 17.93 1.23
CA ASP A 161 -3.29 18.28 2.44
C ASP A 161 -4.81 18.29 2.21
N GLY A 162 -5.54 17.51 3.01
CA GLY A 162 -7.00 17.56 3.11
C GLY A 162 -7.78 16.88 1.98
N ASN A 163 -7.15 16.61 0.84
CA ASN A 163 -7.81 16.00 -0.32
C ASN A 163 -8.41 14.62 0.02
N TYR A 164 -7.66 13.80 0.76
CA TYR A 164 -8.11 12.48 1.20
C TYR A 164 -9.42 12.55 2.02
N GLU A 165 -9.48 13.44 3.01
CA GLU A 165 -10.66 13.65 3.84
C GLU A 165 -11.82 14.25 3.05
N GLU A 166 -11.53 15.21 2.17
CA GLU A 166 -12.54 15.87 1.35
C GLU A 166 -13.28 14.87 0.46
N VAL A 167 -12.56 13.98 -0.21
CA VAL A 167 -13.15 12.94 -1.06
C VAL A 167 -14.02 11.98 -0.25
N LEU A 168 -13.54 11.52 0.92
CA LEU A 168 -14.35 10.67 1.81
C LEU A 168 -15.62 11.37 2.29
N MET A 169 -15.54 12.66 2.62
CA MET A 169 -16.71 13.47 2.99
C MET A 169 -17.70 13.63 1.84
N LYS A 170 -17.22 13.85 0.61
CA LYS A 170 -18.07 13.91 -0.61
C LYS A 170 -18.82 12.59 -0.80
N VAL A 171 -18.15 11.45 -0.65
CA VAL A 171 -18.77 10.12 -0.75
C VAL A 171 -19.84 9.90 0.32
N ASP A 172 -19.60 10.28 1.57
CA ASP A 172 -20.61 10.18 2.64
C ASP A 172 -21.80 11.13 2.41
N THR A 173 -21.53 12.32 1.85
CA THR A 173 -22.58 13.28 1.48
C THR A 173 -23.47 12.73 0.37
N LEU A 174 -22.88 12.17 -0.69
CA LEU A 174 -23.59 11.47 -1.76
C LEU A 174 -24.46 10.34 -1.19
N ARG A 175 -23.88 9.50 -0.32
CA ARG A 175 -24.60 8.40 0.35
C ARG A 175 -25.84 8.92 1.11
N LYS A 176 -25.69 9.98 1.90
CA LYS A 176 -26.82 10.58 2.65
C LYS A 176 -27.90 11.12 1.71
N LYS A 177 -27.49 11.80 0.63
CA LYS A 177 -28.40 12.36 -0.38
C LYS A 177 -29.19 11.27 -1.11
N VAL A 178 -28.54 10.17 -1.48
CA VAL A 178 -29.18 9.00 -2.11
C VAL A 178 -30.20 8.37 -1.16
N ILE A 179 -29.86 8.25 0.13
CA ILE A 179 -30.79 7.74 1.15
C ILE A 179 -32.00 8.67 1.33
N SER A 180 -31.79 9.98 1.39
CA SER A 180 -32.89 10.93 1.58
C SER A 180 -33.85 10.92 0.39
N VAL A 181 -33.32 11.06 -0.83
CA VAL A 181 -34.09 11.09 -2.08
C VAL A 181 -34.77 9.74 -2.35
N GLY A 182 -34.05 8.63 -2.11
CA GLY A 182 -34.61 7.29 -2.26
C GLY A 182 -35.81 7.04 -1.35
N LYS A 183 -35.73 7.44 -0.07
CA LYS A 183 -36.85 7.34 0.89
C LYS A 183 -38.03 8.22 0.49
N GLU A 184 -37.76 9.44 0.03
CA GLU A 184 -38.79 10.38 -0.40
C GLU A 184 -39.60 9.81 -1.58
N HIS A 185 -38.94 9.42 -2.68
CA HIS A 185 -39.63 8.90 -3.85
C HIS A 185 -40.29 7.53 -3.59
N ALA A 186 -39.70 6.67 -2.76
CA ALA A 186 -40.35 5.42 -2.36
C ALA A 186 -41.65 5.67 -1.58
N SER A 187 -41.64 6.66 -0.69
CA SER A 187 -42.83 7.09 0.07
C SER A 187 -43.91 7.69 -0.84
N LEU A 188 -43.53 8.55 -1.79
CA LEU A 188 -44.46 9.13 -2.77
C LEU A 188 -45.09 8.05 -3.65
N CYS A 189 -44.29 7.12 -4.17
CA CYS A 189 -44.78 6.00 -4.97
C CYS A 189 -45.76 5.13 -4.16
N ALA A 190 -45.47 4.85 -2.89
CA ALA A 190 -46.36 4.08 -2.01
C ALA A 190 -47.73 4.76 -1.77
N LYS A 191 -47.79 6.10 -1.85
CA LYS A 191 -49.02 6.90 -1.65
C LYS A 191 -49.84 7.10 -2.93
N SER A 192 -49.32 6.73 -4.11
CA SER A 192 -50.02 6.89 -5.38
C SER A 192 -51.38 6.18 -5.39
N LEU A 193 -52.35 6.80 -6.07
CA LEU A 193 -53.74 6.35 -6.14
C LEU A 193 -54.00 5.47 -7.37
N SER A 194 -53.37 5.81 -8.50
CA SER A 194 -53.54 5.10 -9.77
C SER A 194 -52.29 4.31 -10.16
N LYS A 195 -52.47 3.31 -11.04
CA LYS A 195 -51.36 2.57 -11.65
C LYS A 195 -50.41 3.52 -12.41
N ARG A 196 -50.97 4.39 -13.24
CA ARG A 196 -50.22 5.32 -14.07
C ARG A 196 -49.36 6.27 -13.23
N GLU A 197 -49.96 6.83 -12.19
CA GLU A 197 -49.23 7.69 -11.25
C GLU A 197 -48.08 6.94 -10.56
N ALA A 198 -48.29 5.69 -10.15
CA ALA A 198 -47.23 4.90 -9.53
C ALA A 198 -46.04 4.63 -10.47
N GLU A 199 -46.31 4.37 -11.75
CA GLU A 199 -45.28 4.20 -12.79
C GLU A 199 -44.53 5.50 -13.08
N GLU A 200 -45.24 6.63 -13.17
CA GLU A 200 -44.63 7.96 -13.33
C GLU A 200 -43.72 8.32 -12.15
N ARG A 201 -44.18 8.12 -10.90
CA ARG A 201 -43.36 8.35 -9.69
C ARG A 201 -42.14 7.43 -9.62
N LEU A 202 -42.27 6.20 -10.08
CA LEU A 202 -41.14 5.25 -10.16
C LEU A 202 -40.07 5.74 -11.15
N ASN A 203 -40.49 6.19 -12.34
CA ASN A 203 -39.56 6.67 -13.36
C ASN A 203 -38.87 7.97 -12.89
N GLN A 204 -39.64 8.92 -12.36
CA GLN A 204 -39.10 10.16 -11.78
C GLN A 204 -38.06 9.88 -10.68
N GLY A 205 -38.35 8.94 -9.77
CA GLY A 205 -37.41 8.59 -8.71
C GLY A 205 -36.13 7.93 -9.21
N LYS A 206 -36.21 7.10 -10.27
CA LYS A 206 -35.03 6.49 -10.91
C LYS A 206 -34.18 7.53 -11.62
N GLU A 207 -34.79 8.36 -12.46
CA GLU A 207 -34.11 9.44 -13.17
C GLU A 207 -33.42 10.40 -12.20
N LYS A 208 -34.07 10.75 -11.08
CA LYS A 208 -33.46 11.62 -10.07
C LYS A 208 -32.25 10.99 -9.38
N LEU A 209 -32.32 9.69 -9.06
CA LEU A 209 -31.19 8.98 -8.46
C LEU A 209 -30.04 8.80 -9.45
N GLU A 210 -30.34 8.52 -10.73
CA GLU A 210 -29.36 8.45 -11.82
C GLU A 210 -28.66 9.80 -12.02
N GLU A 211 -29.43 10.89 -12.07
CA GLU A 211 -28.89 12.25 -12.18
C GLU A 211 -27.93 12.58 -11.04
N ILE A 212 -28.32 12.28 -9.79
CA ILE A 212 -27.45 12.50 -8.62
C ILE A 212 -26.15 11.71 -8.75
N PHE A 213 -26.22 10.43 -9.13
CA PHE A 213 -25.02 9.60 -9.31
C PHE A 213 -24.15 10.05 -10.48
N HIS A 214 -24.71 10.54 -11.58
CA HIS A 214 -23.93 11.06 -12.70
C HIS A 214 -23.14 12.32 -12.33
N HIS A 215 -23.72 13.20 -11.50
CA HIS A 215 -23.06 14.45 -11.11
C HIS A 215 -22.05 14.24 -9.97
N GLU A 216 -22.45 13.55 -8.91
CA GLU A 216 -21.66 13.37 -7.69
C GLU A 216 -20.80 12.10 -7.70
N GLY A 217 -21.04 11.18 -8.63
CA GLY A 217 -20.28 9.93 -8.77
C GLY A 217 -18.79 10.13 -9.04
N LYS A 218 -18.38 11.32 -9.53
CA LYS A 218 -16.97 11.69 -9.68
C LYS A 218 -16.17 11.52 -8.38
N ALA A 219 -16.78 11.78 -7.23
CA ALA A 219 -16.13 11.58 -5.93
C ALA A 219 -15.76 10.11 -5.67
N ILE A 220 -16.53 9.16 -6.24
CA ILE A 220 -16.24 7.73 -6.13
C ILE A 220 -15.05 7.37 -7.03
N ASP A 221 -14.97 7.96 -8.22
CA ASP A 221 -13.86 7.74 -9.15
C ASP A 221 -12.56 8.36 -8.62
N GLU A 222 -12.64 9.54 -7.99
CA GLU A 222 -11.53 10.13 -7.22
C GLU A 222 -11.09 9.21 -6.07
N LEU A 223 -12.05 8.65 -5.31
CA LEU A 223 -11.73 7.69 -4.24
C LEU A 223 -11.07 6.42 -4.78
N LEU A 224 -11.50 5.94 -5.95
CA LEU A 224 -10.89 4.81 -6.62
C LEU A 224 -9.41 5.07 -6.95
N ASP A 225 -9.09 6.25 -7.47
CA ASP A 225 -7.71 6.62 -7.81
C ASP A 225 -6.84 6.83 -6.56
N ILE A 226 -7.41 7.41 -5.51
CA ILE A 226 -6.79 7.43 -4.17
C ILE A 226 -6.48 6.01 -3.70
N ALA A 227 -7.45 5.09 -3.79
CA ALA A 227 -7.27 3.71 -3.34
C ALA A 227 -6.19 2.97 -4.13
N LYS A 228 -6.11 3.18 -5.46
CA LYS A 228 -5.03 2.62 -6.30
C LYS A 228 -3.67 3.17 -5.87
N THR A 229 -3.59 4.48 -5.63
CA THR A 229 -2.35 5.15 -5.22
C THR A 229 -1.87 4.65 -3.87
N LEU A 230 -2.75 4.57 -2.87
CA LEU A 230 -2.42 4.08 -1.53
C LEU A 230 -2.01 2.60 -1.52
N ARG A 231 -2.63 1.75 -2.36
CA ARG A 231 -2.23 0.33 -2.48
C ARG A 231 -0.89 0.12 -3.17
N ALA A 232 -0.47 1.06 -4.04
CA ALA A 232 0.81 0.99 -4.73
C ALA A 232 1.99 1.43 -3.85
N MET A 233 1.72 1.99 -2.66
CA MET A 233 2.77 2.42 -1.73
C MET A 233 3.56 1.24 -1.15
N PRO A 234 4.85 1.45 -0.84
CA PRO A 234 5.67 0.42 -0.21
C PRO A 234 5.08 0.01 1.14
N VAL A 235 5.16 -1.28 1.41
CA VAL A 235 4.54 -1.90 2.57
C VAL A 235 5.56 -1.89 3.70
N VAL A 236 5.37 -0.99 4.64
CA VAL A 236 6.22 -0.91 5.84
C VAL A 236 5.46 -1.51 7.02
N ASP A 237 6.11 -2.47 7.69
CA ASP A 237 5.66 -2.91 9.01
C ASP A 237 6.12 -1.89 10.05
N LEU A 238 5.16 -1.30 10.77
CA LEU A 238 5.38 -0.23 11.72
C LEU A 238 6.10 -0.71 13.00
N LYS A 239 6.07 -2.00 13.31
CA LYS A 239 6.68 -2.59 14.52
C LYS A 239 8.04 -3.22 14.25
N THR A 240 8.31 -3.60 13.00
CA THR A 240 9.60 -4.18 12.63
C THR A 240 10.68 -3.08 12.66
N PRO A 241 11.81 -3.29 13.36
CA PRO A 241 12.86 -2.30 13.41
C PRO A 241 13.42 -2.00 12.02
N THR A 242 13.50 -0.73 11.67
CA THR A 242 14.07 -0.24 10.41
C THR A 242 15.55 0.06 10.60
N LEU A 243 16.40 -0.36 9.66
CA LEU A 243 17.83 -0.02 9.67
C LEU A 243 18.09 1.06 8.62
N CYS A 244 18.55 2.24 9.06
CA CYS A 244 18.97 3.33 8.19
C CYS A 244 20.49 3.36 8.08
N LEU A 245 21.02 3.26 6.86
CA LEU A 245 22.45 3.42 6.59
C LEU A 245 22.76 4.87 6.20
N VAL A 246 23.61 5.54 6.97
CA VAL A 246 24.01 6.93 6.73
C VAL A 246 25.49 6.97 6.39
N GLY A 247 25.88 7.79 5.41
CA GLY A 247 27.28 7.94 5.00
C GLY A 247 27.42 8.68 3.69
N ALA A 248 28.63 9.14 3.37
CA ALA A 248 28.91 9.90 2.16
C ALA A 248 28.51 9.12 0.88
N PRO A 249 28.28 9.80 -0.27
CA PRO A 249 28.09 9.12 -1.54
C PRO A 249 29.21 8.11 -1.80
N ASN A 250 28.91 6.98 -2.43
CA ASN A 250 29.88 5.95 -2.83
C ASN A 250 30.66 5.22 -1.71
N VAL A 251 30.40 5.45 -0.42
CA VAL A 251 31.06 4.72 0.71
C VAL A 251 30.69 3.22 0.80
N GLY A 252 29.94 2.68 -0.16
CA GLY A 252 29.58 1.27 -0.20
C GLY A 252 28.30 0.86 0.54
N LYS A 253 27.44 1.81 0.96
CA LYS A 253 26.15 1.52 1.63
C LYS A 253 25.30 0.50 0.88
N SER A 254 25.06 0.72 -0.42
CA SER A 254 24.23 -0.18 -1.24
C SER A 254 24.89 -1.56 -1.42
N SER A 255 26.22 -1.63 -1.44
CA SER A 255 26.97 -2.89 -1.45
C SER A 255 26.81 -3.65 -0.13
N LEU A 256 26.87 -2.95 1.00
CA LEU A 256 26.63 -3.53 2.33
C LEU A 256 25.21 -4.09 2.44
N VAL A 257 24.20 -3.35 1.98
CA VAL A 257 22.80 -3.80 1.94
C VAL A 257 22.65 -5.09 1.12
N ARG A 258 23.32 -5.19 -0.04
CA ARG A 258 23.26 -6.39 -0.89
C ARG A 258 23.92 -7.61 -0.25
N ILE A 259 24.96 -7.43 0.54
CA ILE A 259 25.68 -8.53 1.22
C ILE A 259 24.88 -9.02 2.43
N LEU A 260 24.29 -8.09 3.20
CA LEU A 260 23.56 -8.41 4.43
C LEU A 260 22.11 -8.87 4.16
N SER A 261 21.50 -8.43 3.06
CA SER A 261 20.12 -8.78 2.76
C SER A 261 20.02 -10.14 2.09
N THR A 262 19.23 -11.04 2.68
CA THR A 262 18.84 -12.32 2.06
C THR A 262 17.68 -12.17 1.07
N GLY A 263 17.14 -10.95 0.90
CA GLY A 263 16.00 -10.62 0.03
C GLY A 263 16.30 -9.53 -0.99
N LYS A 264 15.24 -8.91 -1.56
CA LYS A 264 15.35 -7.68 -2.37
C LYS A 264 15.06 -6.48 -1.45
N PRO A 265 16.08 -5.83 -0.87
CA PRO A 265 15.87 -4.68 0.00
C PRO A 265 15.39 -3.49 -0.85
N GLU A 266 14.44 -2.73 -0.32
CA GLU A 266 14.09 -1.42 -0.88
C GLU A 266 15.19 -0.42 -0.47
N VAL A 267 15.99 0.01 -1.44
CA VAL A 267 17.08 0.96 -1.22
C VAL A 267 16.62 2.33 -1.69
N THR A 268 16.39 3.23 -0.74
CA THR A 268 16.07 4.63 -1.03
C THR A 268 17.29 5.49 -0.71
N ASP A 269 17.98 5.97 -1.73
CA ASP A 269 19.09 6.91 -1.57
C ASP A 269 18.58 8.35 -1.50
N THR A 270 18.75 9.03 -0.35
CA THR A 270 18.40 10.45 -0.16
C THR A 270 19.65 11.32 0.10
N PRO A 271 20.37 11.72 -0.96
CA PRO A 271 21.59 12.51 -0.82
C PRO A 271 21.30 13.91 -0.24
N GLY A 272 22.04 14.29 0.80
CA GLY A 272 21.98 15.64 1.38
C GLY A 272 20.80 15.89 2.31
N LEU A 273 20.11 14.83 2.77
CA LEU A 273 18.97 14.91 3.69
C LEU A 273 19.24 15.80 4.92
N LEU A 274 20.41 15.64 5.54
CA LEU A 274 20.77 16.28 6.80
C LEU A 274 21.12 17.78 6.68
N ARG A 275 21.34 18.30 5.46
CA ARG A 275 21.88 19.66 5.26
C ARG A 275 20.88 20.70 4.76
N ARG A 276 19.65 20.31 4.41
CA ARG A 276 18.64 21.24 3.84
C ARG A 276 17.58 21.64 4.87
N HIS A 277 17.16 22.91 4.83
CA HIS A 277 16.00 23.40 5.59
C HIS A 277 14.70 22.72 5.13
N ASP A 278 13.74 22.54 6.05
CA ASP A 278 12.50 21.78 5.83
C ASP A 278 11.69 22.23 4.62
N GLU A 279 11.61 23.54 4.39
CA GLU A 279 10.85 24.12 3.27
C GLU A 279 11.41 23.72 1.90
N ASN A 280 12.71 23.46 1.82
CA ASN A 280 13.42 23.13 0.58
C ASN A 280 13.55 21.62 0.34
N ARG A 281 12.96 20.78 1.21
CA ARG A 281 13.02 19.32 1.09
C ARG A 281 11.98 18.81 0.09
N ASN A 282 12.39 17.87 -0.76
CA ASN A 282 11.45 17.17 -1.64
C ASN A 282 10.62 16.14 -0.84
N ASN A 283 9.59 15.56 -1.47
CA ASN A 283 8.70 14.60 -0.80
C ASN A 283 9.43 13.33 -0.33
N LEU A 284 10.47 12.88 -1.05
CA LEU A 284 11.26 11.71 -0.68
C LEU A 284 12.08 11.94 0.59
N GLU A 285 12.66 13.14 0.73
CA GLU A 285 13.41 13.57 1.90
C GLU A 285 12.49 13.74 3.11
N LYS A 286 11.34 14.40 2.93
CA LYS A 286 10.31 14.52 3.98
C LYS A 286 9.84 13.15 4.44
N LEU A 287 9.65 12.21 3.52
CA LEU A 287 9.28 10.84 3.86
C LEU A 287 10.39 10.11 4.64
N THR A 288 11.66 10.29 4.26
CA THR A 288 12.79 9.69 4.98
C THR A 288 12.86 10.21 6.41
N LEU A 289 12.57 11.49 6.64
CA LEU A 289 12.51 12.05 7.99
C LEU A 289 11.34 11.51 8.81
N ALA A 290 10.19 11.29 8.16
CA ALA A 290 9.05 10.65 8.81
C ALA A 290 9.38 9.21 9.24
N VAL A 291 10.14 8.45 8.42
CA VAL A 291 10.69 7.14 8.81
C VAL A 291 11.55 7.27 10.07
N LEU A 292 12.56 8.13 10.04
CA LEU A 292 13.49 8.33 11.17
C LEU A 292 12.78 8.78 12.46
N SER A 293 11.73 9.60 12.33
CA SER A 293 11.04 10.22 13.48
C SER A 293 9.95 9.36 14.08
N HIS A 294 9.36 8.45 13.29
CA HIS A 294 8.13 7.76 13.69
C HIS A 294 8.26 6.24 13.68
N LEU A 295 9.20 5.67 12.93
CA LEU A 295 9.44 4.23 12.93
C LEU A 295 10.58 3.87 13.89
N PRO A 296 10.55 2.68 14.51
CA PRO A 296 11.63 2.20 15.36
C PRO A 296 12.89 2.02 14.51
N THR A 297 13.74 3.04 14.46
CA THR A 297 14.85 3.10 13.51
C THR A 297 16.21 3.04 14.22
N ALA A 298 17.06 2.10 13.80
CA ALA A 298 18.47 2.08 14.13
C ALA A 298 19.26 2.77 13.02
N ILE A 299 20.21 3.64 13.39
CA ILE A 299 21.07 4.36 12.45
C ILE A 299 22.46 3.72 12.49
N LEU A 300 22.96 3.32 11.32
CA LEU A 300 24.32 2.81 11.15
C LEU A 300 25.11 3.75 10.23
N TYR A 301 26.17 4.34 10.76
CA TYR A 301 27.08 5.18 10.01
C TYR A 301 28.15 4.35 9.29
N VAL A 302 28.31 4.59 7.99
CA VAL A 302 29.29 3.92 7.13
C VAL A 302 30.32 4.95 6.67
N HIS A 303 31.57 4.70 7.04
CA HIS A 303 32.72 5.54 6.69
C HIS A 303 33.67 4.80 5.76
N ASP A 304 34.16 5.51 4.74
CA ASP A 304 35.24 5.04 3.89
C ASP A 304 36.58 5.63 4.37
N LEU A 305 37.44 4.77 4.92
CA LEU A 305 38.77 5.16 5.41
C LEU A 305 39.82 5.21 4.29
N SER A 306 39.52 4.72 3.09
CA SER A 306 40.45 4.76 1.94
C SER A 306 40.54 6.15 1.31
N GLY A 307 39.48 6.96 1.45
CA GLY A 307 39.33 8.26 0.79
C GLY A 307 38.84 8.18 -0.65
N GLU A 308 38.56 6.99 -1.17
CA GLU A 308 38.06 6.77 -2.55
C GLU A 308 36.65 7.34 -2.76
N CYS A 309 35.87 7.52 -1.68
CA CYS A 309 34.54 8.14 -1.75
C CYS A 309 34.59 9.66 -2.02
N GLY A 310 35.77 10.28 -2.07
CA GLY A 310 35.95 11.71 -2.34
C GLY A 310 35.75 12.64 -1.14
N MET A 311 35.67 12.11 0.09
CA MET A 311 35.65 12.88 1.35
C MET A 311 36.70 12.35 2.34
N SER A 312 37.37 13.25 3.06
CA SER A 312 38.34 12.83 4.09
C SER A 312 37.64 12.12 5.26
N ALA A 313 38.34 11.22 5.95
CA ALA A 313 37.77 10.53 7.11
C ALA A 313 37.31 11.51 8.20
N SER A 314 38.04 12.62 8.43
CA SER A 314 37.65 13.67 9.37
C SER A 314 36.35 14.37 8.95
N ASP A 315 36.18 14.68 7.66
CA ASP A 315 34.95 15.31 7.17
C ASP A 315 33.76 14.34 7.28
N GLN A 316 34.01 13.04 7.08
CA GLN A 316 32.97 12.03 7.24
C GLN A 316 32.51 11.88 8.70
N VAL A 317 33.41 11.96 9.68
CA VAL A 317 33.07 11.94 11.11
C VAL A 317 32.28 13.21 11.50
N SER A 318 32.52 14.34 10.84
CA SER A 318 31.73 15.55 11.10
C SER A 318 30.26 15.46 10.67
N LEU A 319 29.90 14.43 9.89
CA LEU A 319 28.53 14.17 9.41
C LEU A 319 27.72 13.23 10.30
N SER A 320 28.35 12.56 11.27
CA SER A 320 27.70 11.59 12.16
C SER A 320 27.21 12.23 13.45
#